data_AF-W1YPI8-F1
#
_entry.id   AF-W1YPI8-F1
#
_cell.length_a   1.000
_cell.length_b   1.000
_cell.length_c   1.000
_cell.angle_alpha   90.00
_cell.angle_beta   90.00
_cell.angle_gamma   90.00
#
_symmetry.space_group_name_H-M   'P 1'
#
loop_
_entity.id
_entity.type
_entity.pdbx_description
1 polymer ?
#
loop_
_entity_poly.entity_id
_entity_poly.type
_entity_poly.pdbx_seq_one_letter_code
_entity_poly.pdbx_strand_id
1 'polypeptide(L)'
;ELAERFRDQNVELVIGPMTGGILLAHEVGKALDTRAIFTEREKGVMTLRRGFKIEPGTRVLIVEDIVTTGGSVQEVVNVVNQ
;
A
#
# COMPACT_ATOMS: atom_id res chain seq x y z
N GLU A 1 -15.67 -6.65 -3.26
CA GLU A 1 -15.09 -7.99 -3.53
C GLU A 1 -13.61 -8.10 -3.14
N LEU A 2 -12.72 -7.19 -3.58
CA LEU A 2 -11.29 -7.31 -3.26
C LEU A 2 -11.00 -7.25 -1.74
N ALA A 3 -11.53 -6.23 -1.05
CA ALA A 3 -11.38 -6.08 0.39
C ALA A 3 -11.91 -7.28 1.19
N GLU A 4 -13.03 -7.88 0.76
CA GLU A 4 -13.65 -9.04 1.43
C GLU A 4 -12.67 -10.21 1.63
N ARG A 5 -11.75 -10.41 0.67
CA ARG A 5 -10.75 -11.50 0.70
C ARG A 5 -9.74 -11.35 1.85
N PHE A 6 -9.67 -10.16 2.46
CA PHE A 6 -8.71 -9.81 3.50
C PHE A 6 -9.37 -9.43 4.83
N ARG A 7 -10.71 -9.50 4.95
CA ARG A 7 -11.45 -9.08 6.15
C ARG A 7 -10.97 -9.79 7.42
N ASP A 8 -10.70 -11.08 7.33
CA ASP A 8 -10.29 -11.89 8.49
C ASP A 8 -8.76 -11.95 8.68
N GLN A 9 -8.02 -11.11 7.96
CA GLN A 9 -6.56 -11.14 8.00
C GLN A 9 -5.94 -10.11 8.94
N ASN A 10 -6.72 -9.32 9.68
CA ASN A 10 -6.21 -8.27 10.58
C ASN A 10 -5.28 -7.27 9.84
N VAL A 11 -5.69 -6.81 8.66
CA VAL A 11 -4.99 -5.72 7.97
C VAL A 11 -5.10 -4.45 8.81
N GLU A 12 -3.98 -3.76 9.03
CA GLU A 12 -3.95 -2.52 9.82
C GLU A 12 -3.71 -1.28 8.94
N LEU A 13 -3.09 -1.49 7.78
CA LEU A 13 -2.72 -0.45 6.83
C LEU A 13 -2.81 -0.97 5.40
N VAL A 14 -3.44 -0.22 4.52
CA VAL A 14 -3.42 -0.47 3.07
C VAL A 14 -2.48 0.53 2.39
N ILE A 15 -1.64 0.04 1.47
CA ILE A 15 -0.71 0.87 0.71
C ILE A 15 -0.79 0.53 -0.77
N GLY A 16 -0.75 1.54 -1.63
CA GLY A 16 -0.58 1.38 -3.07
C GLY A 16 0.38 2.41 -3.63
N PRO A 17 1.08 2.15 -4.73
CA PRO A 17 2.01 3.12 -5.29
C PRO A 17 1.28 4.22 -6.08
N MET A 18 1.85 5.41 -6.06
CA MET A 18 1.42 6.50 -6.93
C MET A 18 1.77 6.19 -8.41
N THR A 19 0.88 6.39 -9.38
CA THR A 19 -0.49 6.97 -9.28
C THR A 19 -1.61 5.93 -9.27
N GLY A 20 -1.44 4.80 -9.98
CA GLY A 20 -2.50 3.82 -10.25
C GLY A 20 -3.10 3.19 -8.98
N GLY A 21 -2.25 2.83 -8.02
CA GLY A 21 -2.67 2.18 -6.79
C GLY A 21 -3.33 3.08 -5.73
N ILE A 22 -3.33 4.42 -5.89
CA ILE A 22 -3.83 5.32 -4.82
C ILE A 22 -5.33 5.15 -4.58
N LEU A 23 -6.14 5.22 -5.64
CA LEU A 23 -7.59 5.12 -5.51
C LEU A 23 -7.98 3.72 -5.04
N LEU A 24 -7.29 2.68 -5.53
CA LEU A 24 -7.51 1.32 -5.08
C LEU A 24 -7.16 1.15 -3.60
N ALA A 25 -6.02 1.67 -3.14
CA ALA A 25 -5.62 1.64 -1.74
C ALA A 25 -6.63 2.38 -0.85
N HIS A 26 -7.13 3.53 -1.31
CA HIS A 26 -8.14 4.29 -0.58
C HIS A 26 -9.45 3.51 -0.43
N GLU A 27 -10.00 2.98 -1.52
CA GLU A 27 -11.28 2.25 -1.47
C GLU A 27 -11.16 0.91 -0.74
N VAL A 28 -10.05 0.19 -0.88
CA VAL A 28 -9.79 -1.04 -0.13
C VAL A 28 -9.61 -0.73 1.36
N GLY A 29 -8.82 0.30 1.70
CA GLY A 29 -8.63 0.72 3.09
C GLY A 29 -9.95 1.12 3.75
N LYS A 30 -10.77 1.90 3.06
CA LYS A 30 -12.12 2.28 3.50
C LYS A 30 -13.02 1.07 3.71
N ALA A 31 -13.01 0.10 2.79
CA ALA A 31 -13.83 -1.11 2.90
C ALA A 31 -13.37 -2.06 4.03
N LEU A 32 -12.10 -1.98 4.42
CA LEU A 32 -11.52 -2.74 5.54
C LEU A 32 -11.54 -1.98 6.87
N ASP A 33 -12.02 -0.74 6.89
CA ASP A 33 -11.94 0.18 8.05
C ASP A 33 -10.50 0.39 8.56
N THR A 34 -9.57 0.59 7.63
CA THR A 34 -8.15 0.78 7.90
C THR A 34 -7.64 2.09 7.32
N ARG A 35 -6.47 2.51 7.79
CA ARG A 35 -5.76 3.62 7.15
C ARG A 35 -5.29 3.18 5.76
N ALA A 36 -5.37 4.10 4.80
CA ALA A 36 -4.79 3.94 3.48
C ALA A 36 -3.72 5.01 3.23
N ILE A 37 -2.56 4.60 2.75
CA ILE A 37 -1.47 5.50 2.35
C ILE A 37 -0.96 5.12 0.97
N PHE A 38 0.02 5.87 0.46
CA PHE A 38 0.65 5.55 -0.81
C PHE A 38 2.12 5.94 -0.82
N THR A 39 2.89 5.25 -1.65
CA THR A 39 4.28 5.61 -1.94
C THR A 39 4.35 6.57 -3.14
N GLU A 40 5.40 7.37 -3.19
CA GLU A 40 5.72 8.25 -4.31
C GLU A 40 7.15 7.96 -4.76
N ARG A 41 7.51 8.32 -6.00
CA ARG A 41 8.92 8.31 -6.42
C ARG A 41 9.56 9.64 -6.08
N GLU A 42 10.63 9.60 -5.29
CA GLU A 42 11.51 10.75 -5.05
C GLU A 42 12.87 10.46 -5.68
N LYS A 43 13.26 11.30 -6.65
CA LYS A 43 14.52 11.13 -7.41
C LYS A 43 14.70 9.72 -7.99
N GLY A 44 13.59 9.10 -8.41
CA GLY A 44 13.55 7.75 -9.00
C GLY A 44 13.34 6.62 -7.99
N VAL A 45 13.51 6.87 -6.69
CA VAL A 45 13.39 5.86 -5.64
C VAL A 45 11.98 5.88 -5.03
N MET A 46 11.35 4.71 -4.91
CA MET A 46 10.06 4.56 -4.23
C MET A 46 10.23 4.89 -2.74
N THR A 47 9.38 5.77 -2.20
CA THR A 47 9.50 6.25 -0.82
C THR A 47 8.15 6.62 -0.21
N LEU A 48 8.09 6.68 1.13
CA LEU A 48 6.98 7.29 1.87
C LEU A 48 7.19 8.80 1.95
N ARG A 49 6.16 9.54 1.57
CA ARG A 49 6.13 11.00 1.66
C ARG A 49 4.99 11.48 2.54
N ARG A 50 4.82 12.81 2.63
CA ARG A 50 3.69 13.46 3.32
C ARG A 50 3.59 13.15 4.82
N GLY A 51 4.72 12.79 5.43
CA GLY A 51 4.79 12.42 6.85
C GLY A 51 4.19 11.05 7.17
N PHE A 52 3.92 10.20 6.16
CA PHE A 52 3.53 8.82 6.40
C PHE A 52 4.63 8.06 7.15
N LYS A 53 4.19 7.24 8.09
CA LYS A 53 5.04 6.35 8.89
C LYS A 53 4.32 5.02 9.01
N ILE A 54 5.10 3.95 8.98
CA ILE A 54 4.65 2.58 9.23
C ILE A 54 5.36 2.15 10.51
N GLU A 55 4.60 1.82 11.54
CA GLU A 55 5.21 1.37 12.80
C GLU A 55 5.69 -0.08 12.65
N PRO A 56 6.83 -0.47 13.25
CA PRO A 56 7.31 -1.84 13.19
C PRO A 56 6.24 -2.83 13.66
N GLY A 57 6.03 -3.90 12.88
CA GLY A 57 5.02 -4.92 13.16
C GLY A 57 3.63 -4.63 12.57
N THR A 58 3.40 -3.44 11.98
CA THR A 58 2.13 -3.13 11.30
C THR A 58 1.86 -4.14 10.19
N ARG A 59 0.68 -4.76 10.19
CA ARG A 59 0.27 -5.68 9.12
C ARG A 59 -0.25 -4.91 7.91
N VAL A 60 0.60 -4.80 6.89
CA VAL A 60 0.35 -4.01 5.68
C VAL A 60 -0.21 -4.87 4.54
N LEU A 61 -1.27 -4.38 3.90
CA LEU A 61 -1.80 -4.90 2.63
C LEU A 61 -1.34 -3.99 1.48
N ILE A 62 -0.54 -4.54 0.56
CA ILE A 62 -0.11 -3.84 -0.65
C ILE A 62 -1.13 -4.13 -1.76
N VAL A 63 -1.66 -3.08 -2.39
CA VAL A 63 -2.57 -3.18 -3.54
C VAL A 63 -2.05 -2.38 -4.72
N GLU A 64 -2.35 -2.87 -5.92
CA GLU A 64 -1.97 -2.23 -7.18
C GLU A 64 -3.08 -2.48 -8.21
N ASP A 65 -3.30 -1.53 -9.10
CA ASP A 65 -4.31 -1.63 -10.16
C ASP A 65 -3.94 -2.68 -11.22
N ILE A 66 -2.70 -2.66 -11.70
CA ILE A 66 -2.16 -3.62 -12.66
C ILE A 66 -0.72 -4.00 -12.33
N VAL A 67 -0.47 -5.30 -12.31
CA VAL A 67 0.87 -5.86 -12.15
C VAL A 67 1.36 -6.36 -13.49
N THR A 68 2.47 -5.80 -13.97
CA THR A 68 3.17 -6.28 -15.17
C THR A 68 4.39 -7.10 -14.78
N THR A 69 5.52 -6.45 -14.53
CA THR A 69 6.77 -7.09 -14.07
C THR A 69 6.82 -7.28 -12.56
N GLY A 70 5.95 -6.59 -11.80
CA GLY A 70 5.96 -6.57 -10.34
C GLY A 70 7.04 -5.68 -9.72
N GLY A 71 7.85 -4.97 -10.52
CA GLY A 71 8.94 -4.12 -10.02
C GLY A 71 8.47 -3.05 -9.02
N SER A 72 7.40 -2.32 -9.35
CA SER A 72 6.83 -1.31 -8.45
C SER A 72 6.35 -1.91 -7.13
N VAL A 73 5.70 -3.08 -7.17
CA VAL A 73 5.22 -3.78 -5.97
C VAL A 73 6.41 -4.19 -5.09
N GLN A 74 7.48 -4.71 -5.70
CA GLN A 74 8.69 -5.09 -4.96
C GLN A 74 9.37 -3.87 -4.31
N GLU A 75 9.39 -2.71 -4.97
CA GLU A 75 9.88 -1.48 -4.37
C GLU A 75 9.02 -1.04 -3.18
N VAL A 76 7.69 -1.18 -3.25
CA VAL A 76 6.79 -0.91 -2.10
C VAL A 76 7.05 -1.88 -0.96
N VAL A 77 7.27 -3.17 -1.23
CA VAL A 77 7.67 -4.16 -0.20
C VAL A 77 8.94 -3.71 0.51
N ASN A 78 9.93 -3.22 -0.24
CA ASN A 78 11.18 -2.73 0.35
C ASN A 78 10.95 -1.49 1.23
N VAL A 79 10.05 -0.58 0.85
CA VAL A 79 9.68 0.59 1.65
C VAL A 79 8.93 0.20 2.93
N VAL A 80 8.07 -0.82 2.87
CA VAL A 80 7.32 -1.33 4.04
C VAL A 80 8.23 -2.04 5.04
N ASN A 81 9.29 -2.70 4.56
CA ASN A 81 10.22 -3.46 5.39
C ASN A 81 11.42 -2.65 5.92
N GLN A 82 11.49 -1.34 5.66
CA GLN A 82 12.48 -0.43 6.23
C GLN A 82 12.11 -0.07 7.67
#